data_AF-A0AAW2DZM1-F1
#
_entry.id   AF-A0AAW2DZM1-F1
#
_cell.length_a   1.000
_cell.length_b   1.000
_cell.length_c   1.000
_cell.angle_alpha   90.00
_cell.angle_beta   90.00
_cell.angle_gamma   90.00
#
_symmetry.space_group_name_H-M   'P 1'
#
loop_
_entity.id
_entity.type
_entity.pdbx_description
1 polymer ?
#
loop_
_entity_poly.entity_id
_entity_poly.type
_entity_poly.pdbx_seq_one_letter_code
_entity_poly.pdbx_strand_id
1 'polypeptide(L)'
;MDETRECMYEENRVKEHVQAGFGKLYTSEMSMSLAKPPVSNFLSCFFSNEERNWIGRAVSNEETRYGLWALEPFKAPGPGGLHAGFFQHYW
;
A
#
# COMPACT_ATOMS: atom_id res chain seq x y z
N MET A 1 -27.26 -2.97 -11.65
CA MET A 1 -27.40 -3.46 -10.27
C MET A 1 -27.93 -4.87 -10.38
N ASP A 2 -27.09 -5.85 -10.11
CA ASP A 2 -27.56 -7.20 -9.80
C ASP A 2 -27.25 -7.41 -8.31
N GLU A 3 -28.30 -7.50 -7.52
CA GLU A 3 -28.31 -7.37 -6.07
C GLU A 3 -28.49 -8.74 -5.38
N THR A 4 -28.19 -9.83 -6.08
CA THR A 4 -28.15 -11.17 -5.50
C THR A 4 -26.71 -11.57 -5.20
N ARG A 5 -26.32 -11.49 -3.92
CA ARG A 5 -25.07 -12.07 -3.39
C ARG A 5 -25.18 -13.59 -3.31
N GLU A 6 -25.42 -14.24 -4.45
CA GLU A 6 -25.52 -15.69 -4.53
C GLU A 6 -24.12 -16.31 -4.60
N CYS A 7 -23.86 -17.34 -3.81
CA CYS A 7 -22.58 -18.03 -3.81
C CYS A 7 -22.51 -18.99 -5.01
N MET A 8 -21.46 -18.89 -5.83
CA MET A 8 -21.27 -19.72 -7.02
C MET A 8 -20.41 -20.94 -6.69
N TYR A 9 -20.90 -22.13 -7.02
CA TYR A 9 -20.22 -23.41 -6.74
C TYR A 9 -19.85 -24.21 -7.98
N GLU A 10 -20.44 -23.90 -9.14
CA GLU A 10 -20.14 -24.62 -10.38
C GLU A 10 -18.79 -24.16 -10.94
N GLU A 11 -17.85 -25.10 -11.13
CA GLU A 11 -16.47 -24.82 -11.52
C GLU A 11 -16.36 -23.96 -12.78
N ASN A 12 -17.13 -24.28 -13.83
CA ASN A 12 -17.10 -23.51 -15.08
C ASN A 12 -17.58 -22.08 -14.88
N ARG A 13 -18.67 -21.88 -14.14
CA ARG A 13 -19.19 -20.54 -13.82
C ARG A 13 -18.23 -19.74 -12.97
N VAL A 14 -17.55 -20.37 -12.00
CA VAL A 14 -16.53 -19.71 -11.17
C VAL A 14 -15.36 -19.28 -12.06
N LYS A 15 -14.86 -20.16 -12.92
CA LYS A 15 -13.75 -19.88 -13.83
C LYS A 15 -14.09 -18.73 -14.78
N GLU A 16 -15.26 -18.78 -15.42
CA GLU A 16 -15.72 -17.72 -16.32
C GLU A 16 -15.89 -16.39 -15.59
N HIS A 17 -16.46 -16.40 -14.39
CA HIS A 17 -16.63 -15.20 -13.58
C HIS A 17 -15.28 -14.56 -13.21
N VAL A 18 -14.31 -15.37 -12.78
CA VAL A 18 -12.95 -14.89 -12.44
C VAL A 18 -12.26 -14.34 -13.69
N GLN A 19 -12.32 -15.04 -14.82
CA GLN A 19 -11.69 -14.58 -16.07
C GLN A 19 -12.34 -13.30 -16.60
N ALA A 20 -13.67 -13.20 -16.59
CA ALA A 20 -14.40 -12.01 -17.01
C ALA A 20 -14.11 -10.83 -16.07
N GLY A 21 -14.09 -11.06 -14.75
CA GLY A 21 -13.74 -10.05 -13.76
C GLY A 21 -12.30 -9.57 -13.93
N PHE A 22 -11.35 -10.49 -14.10
CA PHE A 22 -9.95 -10.17 -14.35
C PHE A 22 -9.79 -9.36 -15.64
N GLY A 23 -10.41 -9.81 -16.73
CA GLY A 23 -10.41 -9.08 -17.99
C GLY A 23 -10.97 -7.67 -17.81
N LYS A 24 -12.10 -7.52 -17.11
CA LYS A 24 -12.70 -6.21 -16.86
C LYS A 24 -11.81 -5.28 -16.01
N LEU A 25 -11.12 -5.82 -15.02
CA LEU A 25 -10.29 -5.03 -14.10
C LEU A 25 -8.93 -4.65 -14.71
N TYR A 26 -8.33 -5.55 -15.48
CA TYR A 26 -6.95 -5.46 -15.92
C TYR A 26 -6.78 -5.25 -17.42
N THR A 27 -7.86 -5.29 -18.21
CA THR A 27 -7.83 -4.84 -19.60
C THR A 27 -8.10 -3.34 -19.62
N SER A 28 -7.08 -2.57 -19.97
CA SER A 28 -7.27 -1.17 -20.28
C SER A 28 -7.83 -1.03 -21.69
N GLU A 29 -8.74 -0.08 -21.92
CA GLU A 29 -9.16 0.34 -23.27
C GLU A 29 -8.01 1.03 -24.04
N MET A 30 -6.89 1.28 -23.37
CA MET A 30 -5.74 2.00 -23.92
C MET A 30 -4.91 1.10 -24.84
N SER A 31 -5.13 1.23 -26.16
CA SER A 31 -4.42 0.48 -27.21
C SER A 31 -3.03 1.03 -27.53
N MET A 32 -2.72 2.25 -27.11
CA MET A 32 -1.46 2.93 -27.38
C MET A 32 -1.02 3.75 -26.18
N SER A 33 0.28 3.81 -25.93
CA SER A 33 0.88 4.69 -24.93
C SER A 33 1.99 5.53 -25.55
N LEU A 34 2.31 6.66 -24.90
CA LEU A 34 3.45 7.47 -25.29
C LEU A 34 4.73 6.68 -25.05
N ALA A 35 5.59 6.56 -26.07
CA ALA A 35 6.90 5.91 -25.92
C ALA A 35 7.82 6.61 -24.89
N LYS A 36 7.58 7.90 -24.65
CA LYS A 36 8.22 8.70 -23.61
C LYS A 36 7.13 9.52 -22.91
N PRO A 37 6.45 8.95 -21.91
CA PRO A 37 5.48 9.72 -21.15
C PRO A 37 6.22 10.88 -20.45
N PRO A 38 5.63 12.08 -20.35
CA PRO A 38 6.16 13.13 -19.49
C PRO A 38 6.02 12.66 -18.04
N VAL A 39 7.03 11.97 -17.51
CA VAL A 39 7.06 11.44 -16.13
C VAL A 39 6.77 12.55 -15.11
N SER A 40 7.14 13.79 -15.44
CA SER A 40 6.79 15.00 -14.70
C SER A 40 5.29 15.17 -14.45
N ASN A 41 4.42 14.67 -15.35
CA ASN A 41 2.97 14.78 -15.24
C ASN A 41 2.35 13.66 -14.38
N PHE A 42 3.07 12.56 -14.16
CA PHE A 42 2.65 11.46 -13.28
C PHE A 42 3.04 11.71 -11.82
N LEU A 43 4.01 12.59 -11.59
CA LEU A 43 4.45 12.99 -10.27
C LEU A 43 3.62 14.19 -9.80
N SER A 44 2.32 13.99 -9.55
CA SER A 44 1.47 15.02 -8.93
C SER A 44 1.84 15.32 -7.46
N CYS A 45 2.79 14.59 -6.87
CA CYS A 45 3.33 14.85 -5.55
C CYS A 45 4.66 15.59 -5.64
N PHE A 46 4.66 16.83 -6.13
CA PHE A 46 5.78 17.73 -5.85
C PHE A 46 5.63 18.23 -4.42
N PHE A 47 6.39 17.62 -3.50
CA PHE A 47 6.54 18.17 -2.15
C PHE A 47 6.99 19.62 -2.22
N SER A 48 6.39 20.48 -1.40
CA SER A 48 6.87 21.84 -1.16
C SER A 48 8.31 21.81 -0.65
N ASN A 49 9.01 22.94 -0.71
CA ASN A 49 10.37 23.00 -0.20
C ASN A 49 10.41 22.66 1.31
N GLU A 50 9.38 23.09 2.04
CA GLU A 50 9.20 22.80 3.46
C GLU A 50 8.98 21.30 3.70
N GLU A 51 8.10 20.65 2.92
CA GLU A 51 7.87 19.20 3.02
C GLU A 51 9.11 18.39 2.68
N ARG A 52 9.87 18.79 1.65
CA ARG A 52 11.15 18.15 1.29
C ARG A 52 12.15 18.26 2.43
N ASN A 53 12.29 19.45 3.00
CA ASN A 53 13.20 19.66 4.13
C ASN A 53 12.74 18.90 5.37
N TRP A 54 11.44 18.81 5.60
CA TRP A 54 10.86 18.04 6.71
C TRP A 54 11.08 16.53 6.56
N ILE A 55 10.92 15.96 5.36
CA ILE A 55 11.13 14.53 5.12
C ILE A 55 12.63 14.19 5.08
N GLY A 56 13.45 15.10 4.56
CA GLY A 56 14.89 14.90 4.42
C GLY A 56 15.70 15.10 5.70
N ARG A 57 15.09 15.61 6.78
CA ARG A 57 15.81 15.84 8.04
C ARG A 57 16.01 14.54 8.82
N ALA A 58 17.01 14.56 9.70
CA ALA A 58 17.17 13.51 10.69
C ALA A 58 15.97 13.49 11.67
N VAL A 59 15.52 12.28 12.00
CA VAL A 59 14.50 12.04 13.03
C VAL A 59 15.09 12.42 14.40
N SER A 60 14.33 13.14 15.22
CA SER A 60 14.77 13.49 16.57
C SER A 60 14.57 12.34 17.56
N ASN A 61 15.28 12.36 18.70
CA ASN A 61 15.11 11.35 19.75
C ASN A 61 13.67 11.31 20.29
N GLU A 62 13.03 12.48 20.39
CA GLU A 62 11.63 12.61 20.83
C GLU A 62 10.67 11.96 19.84
N GLU A 63 10.92 12.10 18.54
CA GLU A 63 10.12 11.48 17.49
C GLU A 63 10.30 9.97 17.47
N THR A 64 11.55 9.49 17.63
CA THR A 64 11.82 8.05 17.75
C THR A 64 11.12 7.48 18.98
N ARG A 65 11.22 8.18 20.12
CA ARG A 65 10.51 7.81 21.35
C ARG A 65 8.99 7.80 21.13
N TYR A 66 8.42 8.84 20.52
CA TYR A 66 6.98 8.88 20.27
C TYR A 66 6.53 7.72 19.36
N GLY A 67 7.24 7.49 18.25
CA GLY A 67 6.92 6.41 17.32
C GLY A 67 7.03 5.03 17.96
N LEU A 68 8.03 4.83 18.81
CA LEU A 68 8.26 3.56 19.48
C LEU A 68 7.17 3.22 20.51
N TRP A 69 6.68 4.22 21.26
CA TRP A 69 5.56 4.04 22.20
C TRP A 69 4.18 4.05 21.52
N ALA A 70 4.08 4.53 20.28
CA ALA A 70 2.88 4.38 19.47
C ALA A 70 2.73 2.97 18.86
N LEU A 71 3.77 2.12 18.94
CA LEU A 71 3.67 0.72 18.51
C LEU A 71 2.74 -0.06 19.46
N GLU A 72 1.76 -0.74 18.88
CA GLU A 72 0.86 -1.58 19.66
C GLU A 72 1.59 -2.80 20.21
N PRO A 73 1.38 -3.14 21.50
CA PRO A 73 2.08 -4.21 22.20
C PRO A 73 1.68 -5.64 21.77
N PHE A 74 0.79 -5.78 20.79
CA PHE A 74 0.30 -7.08 20.30
C PHE A 74 0.55 -7.31 18.82
N LYS A 75 1.38 -6.49 18.16
CA LYS A 75 1.76 -6.75 16.78
C LYS A 75 2.71 -7.94 16.71
N ALA A 76 2.48 -8.83 15.75
CA ALA A 76 3.37 -9.95 15.52
C ALA A 76 4.82 -9.46 15.30
N PRO A 77 5.83 -10.20 15.78
CA PRO A 77 7.22 -9.87 15.52
C PRO A 77 7.50 -9.79 14.01
N GLY A 78 8.42 -8.90 13.62
CA GLY A 78 8.89 -8.85 12.23
C GLY A 78 9.65 -10.14 11.84
N PRO A 79 10.16 -10.23 10.60
CA PRO A 79 10.92 -11.40 10.13
C PRO A 79 12.12 -11.79 11.01
N GLY A 80 12.68 -10.84 11.77
CA GLY A 80 13.76 -11.08 12.73
C GLY A 80 13.33 -11.52 14.13
N GLY A 81 12.03 -11.71 14.38
CA GLY A 81 11.51 -12.21 15.66
C GLY A 81 11.50 -11.21 16.83
N LEU A 82 11.95 -9.97 16.62
CA LEU A 82 11.91 -8.92 17.66
C LEU A 82 10.54 -8.25 17.72
N HIS A 83 10.02 -8.14 18.94
CA HIS A 83 8.72 -7.52 19.23
C HIS A 83 8.88 -6.03 19.61
N ALA A 84 7.82 -5.22 19.46
CA ALA A 84 7.84 -3.80 19.84
C ALA A 84 8.31 -3.57 21.29
N GLY A 85 7.89 -4.44 22.21
CA GLY A 85 8.30 -4.39 23.61
C GLY A 85 9.81 -4.56 23.84
N PHE A 86 10.51 -5.28 22.97
CA PHE A 86 11.97 -5.37 23.04
C PHE A 86 12.59 -3.99 22.83
N PHE A 87 12.20 -3.31 21.75
CA PHE A 87 12.73 -1.99 21.43
C PHE A 87 12.33 -0.96 22.49
N GLN A 88 11.09 -0.98 22.99
CA GLN A 88 10.64 -0.10 24.08
C GLN A 88 11.43 -0.28 25.38
N HIS A 89 11.89 -1.50 25.67
CA HIS A 89 12.66 -1.80 26.87
C HIS A 89 14.13 -1.35 26.79
N TYR A 90 14.72 -1.42 25.59
CA TYR A 90 16.15 -1.15 25.35
C TYR A 90 16.43 0.21 24.67
N TRP A 91 15.42 1.08 24.56
CA TRP A 91 15.57 2.48 24.09
C TRP A 91 15.97 3.41 25.25
#